data_AF-A0A1A8VW39-F1
#
_entry.id   AF-A0A1A8VW39-F1
#
_cell.length_a   1.000
_cell.length_b   1.000
_cell.length_c   1.000
_cell.angle_alpha   90.00
_cell.angle_beta   90.00
_cell.angle_gamma   90.00
#
_symmetry.space_group_name_H-M   'P 1'
#
loop_
_entity.id
_entity.type
_entity.pdbx_description
1 polymer ?
#
loop_
_entity_poly.entity_id
_entity_poly.type
_entity_poly.pdbx_seq_one_letter_code
_entity_poly.pdbx_strand_id
1 'polypeptide(L)'
;MSSQTRESIYSFVSSFHIYKDLFDKVNEVVDTSGIYKCDASDNSEDCNNPSFVPVCIKTAQYLTRLKETYPNNTVGGCKYLNYWIQNEVLSKIENKYDTLSFYKKVTHIYENFIDSETCDGNIENIDRDIFGKVKSLYEIHDNFNKFKNSKRPNISEQCAYAINSVTSYKECIRKCHESSDHNFCNEVEKFRLIYYEHMKSGTTCSGIPNELPSTRTYNLTVVLLVPGLIALFTPLGFSLRQKIRRKKGMWDNLEHEGHQFLQSSKRINKNSDNGQYNISYNSTKYSQ
;
A
#
# COMPACT_ATOMS: atom_id res chain seq x y z
N MET A 1 11.79 -5.70 -28.62
CA MET A 1 11.74 -4.44 -27.87
C MET A 1 11.10 -4.75 -26.51
N SER A 2 11.89 -4.92 -25.45
CA SER A 2 11.35 -5.14 -24.12
C SER A 2 10.84 -3.82 -23.57
N SER A 3 9.54 -3.74 -23.29
CA SER A 3 8.98 -2.72 -22.41
C SER A 3 9.59 -2.91 -21.02
N GLN A 4 10.69 -2.21 -20.76
CA GLN A 4 11.22 -2.09 -19.41
C GLN A 4 10.27 -1.14 -18.69
N THR A 5 9.39 -1.69 -17.85
CA THR A 5 8.50 -0.90 -17.00
C THR A 5 9.38 0.04 -16.17
N ARG A 6 9.30 1.36 -16.42
CA ARG A 6 10.03 2.36 -15.65
C ARG A 6 9.69 2.15 -14.17
N GLU A 7 10.71 1.87 -13.36
CA GLU A 7 10.52 1.68 -11.92
C GLU A 7 9.99 2.98 -11.31
N SER A 8 8.94 2.86 -10.49
CA SER A 8 8.35 4.01 -9.80
C SER A 8 9.36 4.60 -8.82
N ILE A 9 9.42 5.93 -8.71
CA ILE A 9 10.28 6.62 -7.73
C ILE A 9 10.08 6.10 -6.30
N TYR A 10 8.88 5.60 -5.96
CA TYR A 10 8.59 5.06 -4.63
C TYR A 10 9.56 3.93 -4.24
N SER A 11 9.95 3.05 -5.16
CA SER A 11 10.83 1.91 -4.87
C SER A 11 12.23 2.32 -4.40
N PHE A 12 12.65 3.54 -4.73
CA PHE A 12 13.96 4.07 -4.36
C PHE A 12 13.96 4.81 -3.01
N VAL A 13 12.80 5.23 -2.50
CA VAL A 13 12.73 6.14 -1.34
C VAL A 13 13.37 5.55 -0.09
N SER A 14 13.24 4.24 0.12
CA SER A 14 13.89 3.54 1.25
C SER A 14 15.41 3.70 1.27
N SER A 15 16.03 3.90 0.10
CA SER A 15 17.48 4.09 -0.08
C SER A 15 17.93 5.56 -0.08
N PHE A 16 17.01 6.53 -0.05
CA PHE A 16 17.35 7.96 -0.11
C PHE A 16 18.31 8.42 1.00
N HIS A 17 18.27 7.78 2.16
CA HIS A 17 19.19 8.08 3.25
C HIS A 17 20.68 7.87 2.87
N ILE A 18 20.99 6.86 2.04
CA ILE A 18 22.35 6.57 1.57
C ILE A 18 22.85 7.73 0.71
N TYR A 19 22.01 8.19 -0.20
CA TYR A 19 22.32 9.26 -1.13
C TYR A 19 22.32 10.63 -0.48
N LYS A 20 21.48 10.83 0.53
CA LYS A 20 21.51 12.01 1.39
C LYS A 20 22.82 12.07 2.17
N ASP A 21 23.26 10.98 2.78
CA ASP A 21 24.54 10.95 3.50
C ASP A 21 25.72 11.26 2.57
N LEU A 22 25.67 10.80 1.31
CA LEU A 22 26.65 11.18 0.29
C LEU A 22 26.57 12.68 -0.01
N PHE A 23 25.37 13.19 -0.24
CA PHE A 23 25.10 14.60 -0.53
C PHE A 23 25.59 15.52 0.58
N ASP A 24 25.29 15.22 1.83
CA ASP A 24 25.68 16.03 2.98
C ASP A 24 27.21 16.05 3.14
N LYS A 25 27.87 14.89 3.08
CA LYS A 25 29.34 14.79 3.16
C LYS A 25 30.06 15.61 2.10
N VAL A 26 29.54 15.58 0.87
CA VAL A 26 30.11 16.35 -0.25
C VAL A 26 30.01 17.85 0.02
N ASN A 27 28.89 18.29 0.59
CA ASN A 27 28.60 19.70 0.80
C ASN A 27 29.13 20.27 2.12
N GLU A 28 29.69 19.44 3.00
CA GLU A 28 30.48 19.87 4.17
C GLU A 28 31.89 20.35 3.77
N VAL A 29 32.41 19.85 2.64
CA VAL A 29 33.75 20.20 2.16
C VAL A 29 33.67 21.50 1.35
N VAL A 30 34.33 22.56 1.82
CA VAL A 30 34.50 23.79 1.05
C VAL A 30 35.37 23.49 -0.16
N ASP A 31 34.84 23.71 -1.36
CA ASP A 31 35.64 23.60 -2.58
C ASP A 31 36.64 24.74 -2.65
N THR A 32 37.92 24.42 -2.40
CA THR A 32 39.04 25.35 -2.53
C THR A 32 39.68 25.31 -3.92
N SER A 33 39.30 24.34 -4.76
CA SER A 33 39.88 24.17 -6.10
C SER A 33 39.35 25.18 -7.11
N GLY A 34 38.17 25.75 -6.86
CA GLY A 34 37.48 26.65 -7.78
C GLY A 34 36.91 25.94 -9.02
N ILE A 35 37.00 24.60 -9.08
CA ILE A 35 36.50 23.79 -10.21
C ILE A 35 35.00 23.97 -10.37
N TYR A 36 34.26 24.09 -9.27
CA TYR A 36 32.80 24.27 -9.31
C TYR A 36 32.39 25.74 -9.40
N LYS A 37 33.24 26.66 -9.85
CA LYS A 37 32.84 28.06 -10.05
C LYS A 37 31.70 28.15 -11.08
N CYS A 38 30.62 28.85 -10.73
CA CYS A 38 29.55 29.18 -11.68
C CYS A 38 30.07 30.26 -12.63
N ASP A 39 30.24 29.93 -13.92
CA ASP A 39 30.77 30.87 -14.91
C ASP A 39 29.70 31.82 -15.43
N ALA A 40 29.81 33.10 -15.03
CA ALA A 40 28.91 34.16 -15.44
C ALA A 40 29.15 34.66 -16.87
N SER A 41 30.21 34.23 -17.56
CA SER A 41 30.53 34.69 -18.92
C SER A 41 29.40 34.36 -19.90
N ASP A 42 28.90 33.12 -19.85
CA ASP A 42 27.78 32.64 -20.68
C ASP A 42 26.48 32.45 -19.88
N ASN A 43 26.54 32.51 -18.55
CA ASN A 43 25.40 32.25 -17.65
C ASN A 43 25.15 33.40 -16.67
N SER A 44 25.40 34.65 -17.09
CA SER A 44 25.34 35.84 -16.23
C SER A 44 24.04 35.98 -15.43
N GLU A 45 22.89 35.66 -16.01
CA GLU A 45 21.60 35.76 -15.32
C GLU A 45 21.51 34.82 -14.10
N ASP A 46 22.03 33.60 -14.23
CA ASP A 46 21.97 32.58 -13.18
C ASP A 46 23.16 32.66 -12.22
N CYS A 47 24.38 32.82 -12.76
CA CYS A 47 25.60 32.83 -11.97
C CYS A 47 25.83 34.16 -11.22
N ASN A 48 25.07 35.22 -11.51
CA ASN A 48 25.00 36.41 -10.66
C ASN A 48 23.87 36.33 -9.62
N ASN A 49 23.01 35.31 -9.67
CA ASN A 49 21.93 35.14 -8.70
C ASN A 49 22.44 34.42 -7.44
N PRO A 50 22.44 35.09 -6.27
CA PRO A 50 22.98 34.52 -5.02
C PRO A 50 22.17 33.33 -4.49
N SER A 51 20.92 33.17 -4.91
CA SER A 51 20.09 32.00 -4.56
C SER A 51 20.37 30.81 -5.48
N PHE A 52 20.75 31.05 -6.73
CA PHE A 52 21.04 30.00 -7.71
C PHE A 52 22.42 29.38 -7.52
N VAL A 53 23.46 30.21 -7.33
CA VAL A 53 24.86 29.74 -7.29
C VAL A 53 25.08 28.62 -6.25
N PRO A 54 24.59 28.72 -4.99
CA PRO A 54 24.82 27.67 -4.00
C PRO A 54 24.16 26.34 -4.37
N VAL A 55 22.93 26.35 -4.88
CA VAL A 55 22.22 25.12 -5.26
C VAL A 55 22.80 24.50 -6.53
N CYS A 56 23.30 25.33 -7.46
CA CYS A 56 24.00 24.90 -8.67
C CYS A 56 25.28 24.13 -8.32
N ILE A 57 26.13 24.73 -7.47
CA ILE A 57 27.39 24.12 -7.01
C ILE A 57 27.14 22.79 -6.29
N LYS A 58 26.22 22.77 -5.32
CA LYS A 58 25.91 21.54 -4.57
C LYS A 58 25.41 20.41 -5.48
N THR A 59 24.62 20.75 -6.48
CA THR A 59 24.13 19.78 -7.47
C THR A 59 25.28 19.20 -8.29
N ALA A 60 26.19 20.06 -8.76
CA ALA A 60 27.35 19.65 -9.54
C ALA A 60 28.29 18.73 -8.74
N GLN A 61 28.64 19.12 -7.52
CA GLN A 61 29.49 18.34 -6.64
C GLN A 61 28.88 16.97 -6.32
N TYR A 62 27.57 16.94 -6.06
CA TYR A 62 26.86 15.69 -5.82
C TYR A 62 26.90 14.76 -7.03
N LEU A 63 26.65 15.28 -8.25
CA LEU A 63 26.66 14.49 -9.48
C LEU A 63 28.03 13.86 -9.73
N THR A 64 29.11 14.62 -9.60
CA THR A 64 30.47 14.11 -9.72
C THR A 64 30.72 12.98 -8.73
N ARG A 65 30.42 13.21 -7.44
CA ARG A 65 30.65 12.19 -6.40
C ARG A 65 29.76 10.97 -6.56
N LEU A 66 28.53 11.15 -7.02
CA LEU A 66 27.60 10.05 -7.29
C LEU A 66 28.19 9.12 -8.35
N LYS A 67 28.71 9.66 -9.45
CA LYS A 67 29.34 8.86 -10.51
C LYS A 67 30.61 8.17 -10.04
N GLU A 68 31.47 8.85 -9.29
CA GLU A 68 32.69 8.26 -8.71
C GLU A 68 32.37 7.09 -7.76
N THR A 69 31.33 7.24 -6.93
CA THR A 69 30.97 6.25 -5.91
C THR A 69 30.19 5.08 -6.49
N TYR A 70 29.35 5.33 -7.50
CA TYR A 70 28.46 4.34 -8.11
C TYR A 70 28.57 4.34 -9.65
N PRO A 71 29.75 3.99 -10.20
CA PRO A 71 30.03 4.15 -11.63
C PRO A 71 29.09 3.35 -12.54
N ASN A 72 28.51 2.25 -12.04
CA ASN A 72 27.67 1.34 -12.80
C ASN A 72 26.16 1.55 -12.59
N ASN A 73 25.75 2.21 -11.50
CA ASN A 73 24.33 2.37 -11.19
C ASN A 73 24.09 3.59 -10.30
N THR A 74 23.75 4.71 -10.94
CA THR A 74 23.46 5.99 -10.30
C THR A 74 21.96 6.21 -10.08
N VAL A 75 21.08 5.32 -10.56
CA VAL A 75 19.62 5.54 -10.65
C VAL A 75 19.02 5.98 -9.31
N GLY A 76 19.33 5.29 -8.22
CA GLY A 76 18.81 5.65 -6.90
C GLY A 76 19.27 7.04 -6.42
N GLY A 77 20.51 7.42 -6.71
CA GLY A 77 21.04 8.73 -6.40
C GLY A 77 20.42 9.83 -7.26
N CYS A 78 20.17 9.54 -8.54
CA CYS A 78 19.45 10.45 -9.42
C CYS A 78 18.01 10.66 -8.96
N LYS A 79 17.32 9.61 -8.51
CA LYS A 79 15.97 9.74 -7.92
C LYS A 79 15.98 10.54 -6.61
N TYR A 80 17.01 10.38 -5.77
CA TYR A 80 17.20 11.25 -4.61
C TYR A 80 17.44 12.71 -5.02
N LEU A 81 18.31 12.97 -6.00
CA LEU A 81 18.57 14.32 -6.48
C LEU A 81 17.30 14.97 -7.04
N ASN A 82 16.51 14.23 -7.81
CA ASN A 82 15.23 14.68 -8.33
C ASN A 82 14.29 15.14 -7.20
N TYR A 83 14.19 14.33 -6.13
CA TYR A 83 13.43 14.67 -4.92
C TYR A 83 13.99 15.91 -4.23
N TRP A 84 15.31 15.99 -4.04
CA TRP A 84 15.96 17.13 -3.37
C TRP A 84 15.75 18.43 -4.13
N ILE A 85 15.92 18.44 -5.46
CA ILE A 85 15.69 19.64 -6.28
C ILE A 85 14.25 20.14 -6.08
N GLN A 86 13.27 19.25 -6.19
CA GLN A 86 11.86 19.64 -6.06
C GLN A 86 11.48 20.05 -4.63
N ASN A 87 12.06 19.41 -3.61
CA ASN A 87 11.75 19.71 -2.21
C ASN A 87 12.45 20.98 -1.71
N GLU A 88 13.69 21.22 -2.13
CA GLU A 88 14.57 22.21 -1.51
C GLU A 88 15.03 23.32 -2.44
N VAL A 89 15.08 23.11 -3.75
CA VAL A 89 15.72 24.05 -4.68
C VAL A 89 14.70 24.97 -5.32
N LEU A 90 13.63 24.43 -5.91
CA LEU A 90 12.75 25.21 -6.79
C LEU A 90 12.18 26.46 -6.12
N SER A 91 11.77 26.38 -4.86
CA SER A 91 11.28 27.54 -4.11
C SER A 91 12.37 28.58 -3.81
N LYS A 92 13.63 28.16 -3.59
CA LYS A 92 14.76 29.05 -3.32
C LYS A 92 15.16 29.87 -4.54
N ILE A 93 14.96 29.32 -5.74
CA ILE A 93 15.20 29.99 -7.02
C ILE A 93 13.91 30.53 -7.64
N GLU A 94 12.91 30.84 -6.80
CA GLU A 94 11.65 31.48 -7.20
C GLU A 94 10.87 30.73 -8.30
N ASN A 95 11.05 29.41 -8.38
CA ASN A 95 10.49 28.53 -9.40
C ASN A 95 10.82 28.97 -10.84
N LYS A 96 11.97 29.64 -11.04
CA LYS A 96 12.49 29.99 -12.37
C LYS A 96 12.61 28.77 -13.29
N TYR A 97 12.92 27.62 -12.70
CA TYR A 97 13.10 26.34 -13.37
C TYR A 97 12.10 25.32 -12.83
N ASP A 98 11.76 24.34 -13.67
CA ASP A 98 11.30 23.04 -13.20
C ASP A 98 12.50 22.13 -12.87
N THR A 99 12.25 20.93 -12.34
CA THR A 99 13.34 20.05 -11.90
C THR A 99 14.25 19.62 -13.05
N LEU A 100 13.67 19.26 -14.20
CA LEU A 100 14.44 18.80 -15.35
C LEU A 100 15.27 19.92 -15.99
N SER A 101 14.68 21.11 -16.15
CA SER A 101 15.37 22.28 -16.73
C SER A 101 16.47 22.81 -15.80
N PHE A 102 16.26 22.79 -14.47
CA PHE A 102 17.31 23.10 -13.51
C PHE A 102 18.48 22.13 -13.64
N TYR A 103 18.21 20.81 -13.66
CA TYR A 103 19.25 19.80 -13.82
C TYR A 103 20.04 19.99 -15.13
N LYS A 104 19.35 20.18 -16.26
CA LYS A 104 19.98 20.44 -17.56
C LYS A 104 20.83 21.70 -17.55
N LYS A 105 20.39 22.74 -16.84
CA LYS A 105 21.16 23.97 -16.70
C LYS A 105 22.46 23.74 -15.93
N VAL A 106 22.41 23.00 -14.82
CA VAL A 106 23.61 22.63 -14.05
C VAL A 106 24.57 21.81 -14.91
N THR A 107 24.08 20.79 -15.62
CA THR A 107 24.95 19.95 -16.47
C THR A 107 25.60 20.73 -17.60
N HIS A 108 24.92 21.74 -18.15
CA HIS A 108 25.50 22.61 -19.17
C HIS A 108 26.59 23.53 -18.60
N ILE A 109 26.36 24.15 -17.44
CA ILE A 109 27.36 25.02 -16.78
C ILE A 109 28.65 24.24 -16.49
N TYR A 110 28.54 22.95 -16.15
CA TYR A 110 29.66 22.10 -15.78
C TYR A 110 29.92 20.97 -16.78
N GLU A 111 29.64 21.17 -18.07
CA GLU A 111 29.73 20.12 -19.10
C GLU A 111 31.12 19.48 -19.23
N ASN A 112 32.17 20.20 -18.85
CA ASN A 112 33.55 19.72 -18.86
C ASN A 112 33.92 18.86 -17.63
N PHE A 113 33.07 18.82 -16.61
CA PHE A 113 33.36 18.16 -15.33
C PHE A 113 32.35 17.07 -14.98
N ILE A 114 31.08 17.30 -15.30
CA ILE A 114 30.00 16.36 -15.03
C ILE A 114 29.82 15.46 -16.25
N ASP A 115 29.88 14.16 -16.04
CA ASP A 115 29.41 13.20 -17.02
C ASP A 115 27.89 13.39 -17.22
N SER A 116 27.52 13.95 -18.37
CA SER A 116 26.12 14.25 -18.72
C SER A 116 25.20 13.01 -18.71
N GLU A 117 25.77 11.81 -18.82
CA GLU A 117 25.02 10.55 -18.74
C GLU A 117 24.72 10.11 -17.31
N THR A 118 25.34 10.75 -16.29
CA THR A 118 25.24 10.35 -14.86
C THR A 118 23.81 10.17 -14.40
N CYS A 119 22.90 11.06 -14.79
CA CYS A 119 21.48 10.97 -14.44
C CYS A 119 20.57 11.09 -15.66
N ASP A 120 21.09 10.81 -16.86
CA ASP A 120 20.29 10.86 -18.06
C ASP A 120 19.10 9.88 -17.95
N GLY A 121 17.94 10.34 -18.42
CA GLY A 121 16.67 9.61 -18.32
C GLY A 121 16.13 9.37 -16.89
N ASN A 122 16.84 9.79 -15.84
CA ASN A 122 16.49 9.48 -14.45
C ASN A 122 16.00 10.68 -13.63
N ILE A 123 16.23 11.91 -14.13
CA ILE A 123 15.61 13.14 -13.62
C ILE A 123 14.35 13.45 -14.43
N GLU A 124 13.23 13.72 -13.76
CA GLU A 124 11.98 14.10 -14.40
C GLU A 124 11.20 15.12 -13.56
N ASN A 125 10.24 15.79 -14.19
CA ASN A 125 9.27 16.61 -13.46
C ASN A 125 8.22 15.68 -12.84
N ILE A 126 8.17 15.61 -11.51
CA ILE A 126 7.24 14.75 -10.79
C ILE A 126 5.97 15.55 -10.48
N ASP A 127 4.82 14.97 -10.81
CA ASP A 127 3.51 15.55 -10.49
C ASP A 127 3.36 15.80 -8.97
N ARG A 128 2.58 16.82 -8.61
CA ARG A 128 2.39 17.24 -7.22
C ARG A 128 1.84 16.12 -6.33
N ASP A 129 0.91 15.30 -6.81
CA ASP A 129 0.37 14.17 -6.05
C ASP A 129 1.44 13.11 -5.81
N ILE A 130 2.16 12.73 -6.88
CA ILE A 130 3.25 11.76 -6.79
C ILE A 130 4.34 12.25 -5.84
N PHE A 131 4.76 13.51 -5.97
CA PHE A 131 5.75 14.13 -5.10
C PHE A 131 5.29 14.19 -3.65
N GLY A 132 4.02 14.54 -3.39
CA GLY A 132 3.44 14.54 -2.06
C GLY A 132 3.42 13.16 -1.39
N LYS A 133 3.33 12.09 -2.17
CA LYS A 133 3.48 10.70 -1.70
C LYS A 133 4.95 10.32 -1.46
N VAL A 134 5.86 10.69 -2.38
CA VAL A 134 7.31 10.48 -2.21
C VAL A 134 7.79 11.14 -0.93
N LYS A 135 7.37 12.39 -0.67
CA LYS A 135 7.71 13.13 0.53
C LYS A 135 7.27 12.41 1.80
N SER A 136 6.03 11.90 1.85
CA SER A 136 5.56 11.15 3.02
C SER A 136 6.28 9.82 3.23
N LEU A 137 6.60 9.08 2.15
CA LEU A 137 7.46 7.90 2.25
C LEU A 137 8.86 8.26 2.75
N TYR A 138 9.42 9.37 2.29
CA TYR A 138 10.72 9.82 2.72
C TYR A 138 10.71 10.18 4.21
N GLU A 139 9.68 10.89 4.68
CA GLU A 139 9.52 11.28 6.09
C GLU A 139 9.43 10.07 7.03
N ILE A 140 8.70 8.99 6.67
CA ILE A 140 8.66 7.79 7.51
C ILE A 140 10.03 7.11 7.59
N HIS A 141 10.74 7.00 6.46
CA HIS A 141 12.06 6.36 6.38
C HIS A 141 13.14 7.17 7.07
N ASP A 142 13.18 8.50 6.88
CA ASP A 142 14.16 9.38 7.49
C ASP A 142 14.04 9.37 9.02
N ASN A 143 12.82 9.57 9.55
CA ASN A 143 12.59 9.47 10.99
C ASN A 143 12.94 8.08 11.53
N PHE A 144 12.55 7.00 10.83
CA PHE A 144 12.87 5.65 11.27
C PHE A 144 14.37 5.37 11.26
N ASN A 145 15.10 5.86 10.27
CA ASN A 145 16.55 5.73 10.20
C ASN A 145 17.24 6.49 11.34
N LYS A 146 16.76 7.69 11.67
CA LYS A 146 17.26 8.46 12.83
C LYS A 146 16.98 7.75 14.15
N PHE A 147 15.80 7.13 14.29
CA PHE A 147 15.47 6.28 15.43
C PHE A 147 16.41 5.06 15.56
N LYS A 148 16.69 4.35 14.46
CA LYS A 148 17.61 3.19 14.44
C LYS A 148 19.07 3.56 14.72
N ASN A 149 19.52 4.69 14.19
CA ASN A 149 20.93 5.06 14.13
C ASN A 149 21.35 6.08 15.20
N SER A 150 20.51 6.37 16.19
CA SER A 150 20.84 7.33 17.26
C SER A 150 22.02 6.81 18.10
N LYS A 151 23.23 7.33 17.82
CA LYS A 151 24.49 6.96 18.49
C LYS A 151 24.63 7.49 19.93
N ARG A 152 23.63 8.21 20.45
CA ARG A 152 23.68 8.90 21.75
C ARG A 152 22.54 8.45 22.67
N PRO A 153 22.76 8.42 24.00
CA PRO A 153 21.81 7.88 24.98
C PRO A 153 20.60 8.80 25.26
N ASN A 154 20.34 9.82 24.44
CA ASN A 154 19.16 10.65 24.63
C ASN A 154 17.92 9.92 24.12
N ILE A 155 17.41 9.03 24.97
CA ILE A 155 16.22 8.22 24.74
C ILE A 155 15.03 9.11 24.34
N SER A 156 14.91 10.32 24.92
CA SER A 156 13.82 11.24 24.59
C SER A 156 13.84 11.65 23.10
N GLU A 157 15.01 12.03 22.58
CA GLU A 157 15.17 12.42 21.17
C GLU A 157 14.96 11.21 20.24
N GLN A 158 15.55 10.06 20.58
CA GLN A 158 15.34 8.82 19.84
C GLN A 158 13.85 8.48 19.73
N CYS A 159 13.10 8.56 20.84
CA CYS A 159 11.68 8.27 20.85
C CYS A 159 10.87 9.30 20.07
N ALA A 160 11.28 10.57 20.01
CA ALA A 160 10.63 11.56 19.16
C ALA A 160 10.68 11.16 17.67
N TYR A 161 11.80 10.61 17.19
CA TYR A 161 11.88 10.09 15.83
C TYR A 161 10.96 8.89 15.60
N ALA A 162 10.84 7.97 16.56
CA ALA A 162 9.89 6.87 16.48
C ALA A 162 8.44 7.37 16.40
N ILE A 163 8.05 8.31 17.28
CA ILE A 163 6.72 8.93 17.30
C ILE A 163 6.41 9.58 15.95
N ASN A 164 7.35 10.34 15.41
CA ASN A 164 7.18 11.03 14.12
C ASN A 164 7.05 10.05 12.96
N SER A 165 7.82 8.96 12.98
CA SER A 165 7.73 7.90 11.97
C SER A 165 6.37 7.21 11.98
N VAL A 166 5.89 6.80 13.17
CA VAL A 166 4.56 6.17 13.33
C VAL A 166 3.43 7.13 12.96
N THR A 167 3.54 8.41 13.31
CA THR A 167 2.55 9.43 12.96
C THR A 167 2.49 9.63 11.45
N SER A 168 3.64 9.78 10.79
CA SER A 168 3.72 9.92 9.33
C SER A 168 3.25 8.66 8.58
N TYR A 169 3.44 7.48 9.18
CA TYR A 169 2.92 6.22 8.63
C TYR A 169 1.38 6.20 8.57
N LYS A 170 0.69 6.76 9.57
CA LYS A 170 -0.79 6.87 9.54
C LYS A 170 -1.28 7.69 8.35
N GLU A 171 -0.58 8.78 8.02
CA GLU A 171 -0.88 9.58 6.82
C GLU A 171 -0.61 8.80 5.53
N CYS A 172 0.43 7.98 5.49
CA CYS A 172 0.69 7.09 4.35
C CYS A 172 -0.45 6.08 4.14
N ILE A 173 -0.99 5.49 5.22
CA ILE A 173 -2.16 4.61 5.16
C ILE A 173 -3.37 5.35 4.57
N ARG A 174 -3.67 6.55 5.07
CA ARG A 174 -4.78 7.38 4.56
C ARG A 174 -4.63 7.65 3.05
N LYS A 175 -3.46 8.11 2.62
CA LYS A 175 -3.15 8.37 1.19
C LYS A 175 -3.25 7.11 0.33
N CYS A 176 -2.85 5.96 0.85
CA CYS A 176 -2.96 4.68 0.15
C CYS A 176 -4.43 4.31 -0.10
N HIS A 177 -5.31 4.53 0.88
CA HIS A 177 -6.74 4.22 0.74
C HIS A 177 -7.49 5.20 -0.17
N GLU A 178 -7.06 6.46 -0.25
CA GLU A 178 -7.69 7.47 -1.10
C GLU A 178 -7.32 7.36 -2.58
N SER A 179 -6.08 6.98 -2.91
CA SER A 179 -5.54 7.15 -4.27
C SER A 179 -5.43 5.86 -5.10
N SER A 180 -5.74 4.69 -4.55
CA SER A 180 -5.56 3.37 -5.20
C SER A 180 -4.18 3.15 -5.84
N ASP A 181 -3.16 3.91 -5.41
CA ASP A 181 -1.81 3.86 -5.96
C ASP A 181 -1.07 2.65 -5.41
N HIS A 182 -1.22 1.53 -6.12
CA HIS A 182 -0.65 0.25 -5.69
C HIS A 182 0.86 0.31 -5.51
N ASN A 183 1.59 1.10 -6.31
CA ASN A 183 3.04 1.22 -6.18
C ASN A 183 3.40 1.91 -4.87
N PHE A 184 2.75 3.02 -4.55
CA PHE A 184 2.92 3.70 -3.26
C PHE A 184 2.56 2.79 -2.09
N CYS A 185 1.37 2.19 -2.12
CA CYS A 185 0.88 1.29 -1.08
C CYS A 185 1.83 0.09 -0.84
N ASN A 186 2.41 -0.48 -1.90
CA ASN A 186 3.37 -1.57 -1.79
C ASN A 186 4.63 -1.15 -1.04
N GLU A 187 5.14 0.06 -1.27
CA GLU A 187 6.30 0.58 -0.53
C GLU A 187 5.96 0.89 0.94
N VAL A 188 4.76 1.39 1.22
CA VAL A 188 4.27 1.57 2.60
C VAL A 188 4.18 0.20 3.32
N GLU A 189 3.69 -0.84 2.63
CA GLU A 189 3.64 -2.20 3.18
C GLU A 189 5.04 -2.79 3.41
N LYS A 190 6.01 -2.53 2.51
CA LYS A 190 7.41 -2.92 2.73
C LYS A 190 8.01 -2.22 3.94
N PHE A 191 7.74 -0.92 4.12
CA PHE A 191 8.16 -0.20 5.33
C PHE A 191 7.60 -0.86 6.60
N ARG A 192 6.32 -1.27 6.60
CA ARG A 192 5.69 -1.98 7.72
C ARG A 192 6.49 -3.20 8.16
N LEU A 193 6.96 -4.00 7.19
CA LEU A 193 7.75 -5.19 7.46
C LEU A 193 9.13 -4.83 8.04
N ILE A 194 9.81 -3.85 7.45
CA ILE A 194 11.11 -3.35 7.95
C ILE A 194 10.97 -2.83 9.38
N TYR A 195 9.89 -2.10 9.67
CA TYR A 195 9.58 -1.59 11.00
C TYR A 195 9.38 -2.73 12.00
N TYR A 196 8.52 -3.70 11.68
CA TYR A 196 8.25 -4.85 12.55
C TYR A 196 9.52 -5.63 12.87
N GLU A 197 10.35 -5.93 11.87
CA GLU A 197 11.58 -6.68 12.06
C GLU A 197 12.55 -6.02 13.05
N HIS A 198 12.59 -4.68 13.08
CA HIS A 198 13.38 -3.94 14.05
C HIS A 198 12.71 -3.85 15.43
N MET A 199 11.38 -3.74 15.46
CA MET A 199 10.61 -3.48 16.69
C MET A 199 10.18 -4.76 17.43
N LYS A 200 10.34 -5.94 16.82
CA LYS A 200 9.91 -7.23 17.40
C LYS A 200 10.57 -7.56 18.74
N SER A 201 11.79 -7.07 18.99
CA SER A 201 12.50 -7.23 20.27
C SER A 201 12.04 -6.23 21.34
N GLY A 202 11.08 -5.36 21.01
CA GLY A 202 10.64 -4.25 21.85
C GLY A 202 11.51 -3.00 21.70
N THR A 203 10.99 -1.89 22.22
CA THR A 203 11.66 -0.58 22.29
C THR A 203 11.58 -0.03 23.71
N THR A 204 12.53 0.82 24.08
CA THR A 204 12.48 1.58 25.35
C THR A 204 11.50 2.75 25.29
N CYS A 205 10.99 3.08 24.10
CA CYS A 205 10.04 4.16 23.88
C CYS A 205 8.61 3.76 24.27
N SER A 206 8.06 4.44 25.28
CA SER A 206 6.67 4.23 25.71
C SER A 206 5.67 4.67 24.64
N GLY A 207 4.60 3.90 24.46
CA GLY A 207 3.49 4.24 23.56
C GLY A 207 3.75 3.99 22.07
N ILE A 208 4.90 3.41 21.71
CA ILE A 208 5.21 3.04 20.33
C ILE A 208 4.81 1.59 20.08
N PRO A 209 3.92 1.30 19.12
CA PRO A 209 3.49 -0.07 18.83
C PRO A 209 4.60 -0.85 18.12
N ASN A 210 4.75 -2.14 18.41
CA ASN A 210 5.70 -3.00 17.69
C ASN A 210 5.20 -3.36 16.28
N GLU A 211 3.88 -3.31 16.06
CA GLU A 211 3.23 -3.60 14.79
C GLU A 211 2.44 -2.38 14.31
N LEU A 212 2.58 -2.06 13.03
CA LEU A 212 1.79 -1.03 12.36
C LEU A 212 0.67 -1.68 11.55
N PRO A 213 -0.47 -0.99 11.33
CA PRO A 213 -1.57 -1.53 10.53
C PRO A 213 -1.14 -1.73 9.07
N SER A 214 -1.66 -2.77 8.42
CA SER A 214 -1.39 -3.03 7.00
C SER A 214 -2.14 -2.04 6.11
N THR A 215 -1.52 -1.73 4.97
CA THR A 215 -2.19 -1.00 3.87
C THR A 215 -3.32 -1.82 3.25
N ARG A 216 -3.22 -3.15 3.31
CA ARG A 216 -4.18 -4.09 2.75
C ARG A 216 -5.40 -4.14 3.66
N THR A 217 -6.44 -3.42 3.28
CA THR A 217 -7.75 -3.58 3.89
C THR A 217 -8.36 -4.87 3.39
N TYR A 218 -8.35 -5.91 4.24
CA TYR A 218 -9.29 -7.01 4.03
C TYR A 218 -10.68 -6.41 4.22
N ASN A 219 -11.51 -6.45 3.17
CA ASN A 219 -12.93 -6.22 3.37
C ASN A 219 -13.40 -7.28 4.38
N LEU A 220 -13.69 -6.89 5.61
CA LEU A 220 -14.17 -7.81 6.65
C LEU A 220 -15.42 -8.58 6.16
N THR A 221 -16.23 -7.90 5.33
CA THR A 221 -17.34 -8.48 4.56
C THR A 221 -16.89 -9.64 3.66
N VAL A 222 -15.79 -9.50 2.92
CA VAL A 222 -15.24 -10.58 2.07
C VAL A 222 -14.67 -11.71 2.93
N VAL A 223 -13.98 -11.38 4.03
CA VAL A 223 -13.43 -12.39 4.97
C VAL A 223 -14.54 -13.18 5.66
N LEU A 224 -15.71 -12.60 5.91
CA LEU A 224 -16.86 -13.30 6.49
C LEU A 224 -17.70 -14.03 5.43
N LEU A 225 -17.87 -13.45 4.24
CA LEU A 225 -18.69 -14.03 3.17
C LEU A 225 -18.02 -15.21 2.46
N VAL A 226 -16.70 -15.16 2.25
CA VAL A 226 -15.98 -16.21 1.51
C VAL A 226 -16.01 -17.55 2.24
N PRO A 227 -15.71 -17.66 3.55
CA PRO A 227 -15.89 -18.90 4.30
C PRO A 227 -17.35 -19.37 4.35
N GLY A 228 -18.31 -18.45 4.46
CA GLY A 228 -19.75 -18.77 4.46
C GLY A 228 -20.23 -19.36 3.14
N LEU A 229 -19.76 -18.84 2.00
CA LEU A 229 -20.04 -19.38 0.67
C LEU A 229 -19.35 -20.75 0.48
N ILE A 230 -18.07 -20.88 0.85
CA ILE A 230 -17.35 -22.16 0.75
C ILE A 230 -18.00 -23.25 1.62
N ALA A 231 -18.51 -22.90 2.80
CA ALA A 231 -19.24 -23.80 3.69
C ALA A 231 -20.55 -24.34 3.07
N LEU A 232 -21.19 -23.58 2.17
CA LEU A 232 -22.39 -24.01 1.44
C LEU A 232 -22.08 -25.02 0.33
N PHE A 233 -20.86 -25.01 -0.21
CA PHE A 233 -20.42 -25.88 -1.31
C PHE A 233 -19.50 -27.03 -0.87
N THR A 234 -19.14 -27.12 0.42
CA THR A 234 -18.42 -28.26 0.99
C THR A 234 -19.37 -29.37 1.43
N PRO A 235 -18.91 -30.65 1.51
CA PRO A 235 -19.76 -31.80 1.89
C PRO A 235 -20.48 -31.64 3.24
N LEU A 236 -19.92 -30.83 4.14
CA LEU A 236 -20.52 -30.44 5.42
C LEU A 236 -21.80 -29.59 5.25
N GLY A 237 -21.82 -28.64 4.31
CA GLY A 237 -23.02 -27.85 3.97
C GLY A 237 -24.16 -28.68 3.37
N PHE A 238 -23.81 -29.70 2.58
CA PHE A 238 -24.78 -30.68 2.05
C PHE A 238 -25.44 -31.49 3.17
N SER A 239 -24.67 -31.90 4.20
CA SER A 239 -25.19 -32.63 5.36
C SER A 239 -26.17 -31.79 6.21
N LEU A 240 -25.91 -30.48 6.34
CA LEU A 240 -26.79 -29.53 7.03
C LEU A 240 -28.09 -29.31 6.25
N ARG A 241 -28.02 -29.15 4.91
CA ARG A 241 -29.22 -29.08 4.06
C ARG A 241 -30.05 -30.37 4.13
N GLN A 242 -29.41 -31.53 4.19
CA GLN A 242 -30.11 -32.82 4.29
C GLN A 242 -30.82 -32.95 5.65
N LYS A 243 -30.21 -32.50 6.75
CA LYS A 243 -30.87 -32.48 8.09
C LYS A 243 -32.05 -31.51 8.15
N ILE A 244 -31.95 -30.32 7.54
CA ILE A 244 -33.06 -29.35 7.50
C ILE A 244 -34.22 -29.87 6.62
N ARG A 245 -33.93 -30.47 5.46
CA ARG A 245 -34.94 -31.14 4.61
C ARG A 245 -35.62 -32.31 5.33
N ARG A 246 -34.87 -33.12 6.10
CA ARG A 246 -35.44 -34.19 6.94
C ARG A 246 -36.37 -33.65 8.02
N LYS A 247 -36.09 -32.46 8.57
CA LYS A 247 -36.99 -31.80 9.53
C LYS A 247 -38.26 -31.26 8.86
N LYS A 248 -38.17 -30.70 7.65
CA LYS A 248 -39.35 -30.20 6.89
C LYS A 248 -40.31 -31.32 6.47
N GLY A 249 -39.78 -32.45 5.97
CA GLY A 249 -40.60 -33.64 5.68
C GLY A 249 -41.24 -34.28 6.91
N MET A 250 -40.79 -33.94 8.13
CA MET A 250 -41.41 -34.38 9.38
C MET A 250 -42.69 -33.59 9.71
N TRP A 251 -42.79 -32.33 9.27
CA TRP A 251 -43.99 -31.50 9.45
C TRP A 251 -45.08 -31.86 8.44
N ASP A 252 -44.71 -32.15 7.19
CA ASP A 252 -45.67 -32.58 6.16
C ASP A 252 -46.33 -33.94 6.51
N ASN A 253 -45.64 -34.79 7.28
CA ASN A 253 -46.21 -36.05 7.80
C ASN A 253 -47.10 -35.87 9.04
N LEU A 254 -46.87 -34.84 9.85
CA LEU A 254 -47.75 -34.46 10.97
C LEU A 254 -49.08 -33.84 10.47
N GLU A 255 -49.07 -33.21 9.30
CA GLU A 255 -50.26 -32.64 8.68
C GLU A 255 -51.12 -33.72 8.00
N HIS A 256 -50.53 -34.82 7.52
CA HIS A 256 -51.28 -35.96 6.98
C HIS A 256 -51.88 -36.87 8.08
N GLU A 257 -51.27 -36.96 9.27
CA GLU A 257 -51.85 -37.64 10.44
C GLU A 257 -52.98 -36.83 11.11
N GLY A 258 -53.02 -35.50 10.92
CA GLY A 258 -54.08 -34.64 11.45
C GLY A 258 -55.46 -34.81 10.78
N HIS A 259 -55.51 -35.37 9.57
CA HIS A 259 -56.76 -35.54 8.82
C HIS A 259 -57.46 -36.89 9.01
N GLN A 260 -56.85 -37.84 9.72
CA GLN A 260 -57.50 -39.13 10.04
C GLN A 260 -58.29 -39.13 11.36
N PHE A 261 -58.26 -38.02 12.12
CA PHE A 261 -58.86 -37.94 13.45
C PHE A 261 -60.04 -36.96 13.57
N LEU A 262 -60.74 -36.63 12.48
CA LEU A 262 -61.95 -35.81 12.55
C LEU A 262 -63.04 -36.25 11.55
N GLN A 263 -63.66 -37.39 11.86
CA GLN A 263 -65.08 -37.66 11.61
C GLN A 263 -65.60 -38.44 12.82
N SER A 264 -66.77 -38.26 13.40
CA SER A 264 -67.71 -37.14 13.54
C SER A 264 -68.83 -37.68 14.44
N SER A 265 -69.28 -36.87 15.39
CA SER A 265 -70.67 -36.76 15.87
C SER A 265 -71.46 -37.98 16.42
N LYS A 266 -71.97 -37.76 17.65
CA LYS A 266 -73.30 -38.14 18.18
C LYS A 266 -73.62 -39.62 18.38
N ARG A 267 -73.51 -40.04 19.65
CA ARG A 267 -74.39 -41.07 20.24
C ARG A 267 -75.81 -40.55 20.34
N ILE A 268 -76.75 -41.19 19.65
CA ILE A 268 -78.15 -41.27 20.08
C ILE A 268 -78.49 -42.77 20.10
N ASN A 269 -78.81 -43.28 21.29
CA ASN A 269 -79.38 -44.61 21.47
C ASN A 269 -80.82 -44.64 20.93
N LYS A 270 -81.11 -45.61 20.08
CA LYS A 270 -82.46 -46.18 19.94
C LYS A 270 -82.34 -47.67 19.60
N ASN A 271 -82.88 -48.49 20.49
CA ASN A 271 -83.18 -49.90 20.27
C ASN A 271 -84.14 -50.07 19.08
N SER A 272 -83.99 -51.14 18.30
CA SER A 272 -85.00 -52.19 18.10
C SER A 272 -84.80 -52.92 16.77
N ASP A 273 -84.90 -54.26 16.86
CA ASP A 273 -85.49 -55.19 15.89
C ASP A 273 -84.78 -55.57 14.58
N ASN A 274 -84.32 -56.84 14.60
CA ASN A 274 -84.83 -57.98 13.81
C ASN A 274 -84.99 -57.87 12.28
N GLY A 275 -84.46 -58.89 11.57
CA GLY A 275 -84.89 -59.30 10.22
C GLY A 275 -83.82 -59.12 9.13
N GLN A 276 -83.12 -60.21 8.75
CA GLN A 276 -83.40 -61.10 7.61
C GLN A 276 -83.03 -60.58 6.21
N TYR A 277 -81.96 -61.20 5.68
CA TYR A 277 -81.69 -61.68 4.30
C TYR A 277 -82.25 -60.91 3.08
N ASN A 278 -81.42 -60.69 2.05
CA ASN A 278 -81.30 -61.66 0.93
C ASN A 278 -80.38 -61.20 -0.22
N ILE A 279 -79.90 -62.23 -0.90
CA ILE A 279 -78.94 -62.35 -2.00
C ILE A 279 -79.49 -61.76 -3.33
N SER A 280 -78.63 -61.32 -4.25
CA SER A 280 -78.69 -61.81 -5.65
C SER A 280 -77.39 -61.59 -6.42
N TYR A 281 -76.98 -62.66 -7.10
CA TYR A 281 -75.85 -62.79 -8.02
C TYR A 281 -76.27 -62.43 -9.45
N ASN A 282 -75.31 -62.04 -10.31
CA ASN A 282 -75.05 -62.59 -11.65
C ASN A 282 -73.95 -61.75 -12.34
N SER A 283 -72.80 -62.32 -12.75
CA SER A 283 -72.56 -63.16 -13.96
C SER A 283 -72.77 -62.32 -15.23
N THR A 284 -71.89 -62.19 -16.24
CA THR A 284 -70.87 -63.06 -16.89
C THR A 284 -70.05 -62.15 -17.85
N LYS A 285 -68.72 -62.32 -18.03
CA LYS A 285 -68.00 -63.01 -19.16
C LYS A 285 -68.35 -62.49 -20.57
N TYR A 286 -67.47 -62.35 -21.57
CA TYR A 286 -66.18 -62.95 -21.94
C TYR A 286 -65.53 -62.15 -23.11
N SER A 287 -64.22 -62.35 -23.32
CA SER A 287 -63.42 -62.52 -24.58
C SER A 287 -63.66 -61.64 -25.82
N GLN A 288 -62.68 -61.35 -26.68
CA GLN A 288 -61.42 -62.04 -27.01
C GLN A 288 -60.42 -61.02 -27.56
#